data_AF-A0A8X6YVA1-F1
#
_entry.id   AF-A0A8X6YVA1-F1
#
_cell.length_a   1.000
_cell.length_b   1.000
_cell.length_c   1.000
_cell.angle_alpha   90.00
_cell.angle_beta   90.00
_cell.angle_gamma   90.00
#
_symmetry.space_group_name_H-M   'P 1'
#
loop_
_entity.id
_entity.type
_entity.pdbx_description
1 polymer ?
#
loop_
_entity_poly.entity_id
_entity_poly.type
_entity_poly.pdbx_seq_one_letter_code
_entity_poly.pdbx_strand_id
1 'polypeptide(L)'
;MSDLFYIETTCCVDDQCDVYTGEVSFNDVMLGKFSLNSCSGKEAMINLDVITFDINIAIDGQNGKTIKRNLKGLEFVTKDDDSWYINKDFGNDRFEVIVKQS
;
A
#
# COMPACT_ATOMS: atom_id res chain seq x y z
N MET A 1 6.26 22.56 -5.70
CA MET A 1 6.94 21.56 -4.86
C MET A 1 6.21 20.27 -5.09
N SER A 2 6.90 19.21 -5.51
CA SER A 2 6.31 17.87 -5.55
C SER A 2 6.36 17.35 -4.13
N ASP A 3 5.20 17.18 -3.51
CA ASP A 3 5.12 16.51 -2.22
C ASP A 3 5.50 15.04 -2.47
N LEU A 4 6.66 14.64 -1.95
CA LEU A 4 7.15 13.27 -1.98
C LEU A 4 6.55 12.53 -0.80
N PHE A 5 6.06 11.33 -1.05
CA PHE A 5 5.50 10.48 -0.01
C PHE A 5 6.25 9.16 0.01
N TYR A 6 6.35 8.58 1.19
CA TYR A 6 6.92 7.27 1.40
C TYR A 6 5.82 6.31 1.81
N ILE A 7 5.76 5.15 1.15
CA ILE A 7 4.82 4.09 1.46
C ILE A 7 5.58 2.86 1.92
N GLU A 8 5.19 2.38 3.09
CA GLU A 8 5.56 1.08 3.62
C GLU A 8 4.30 0.21 3.67
N THR A 9 4.38 -1.01 3.17
CA THR A 9 3.28 -1.96 3.17
C THR A 9 3.77 -3.32 3.64
N THR A 10 3.13 -3.87 4.67
CA THR A 10 3.32 -5.27 5.05
C THR A 10 2.12 -6.06 4.54
N CYS A 11 2.37 -7.08 3.73
CA CYS A 11 1.34 -8.02 3.31
C CYS A 11 1.69 -9.42 3.81
N CYS A 12 0.78 -10.03 4.55
CA CYS A 12 0.83 -11.43 4.92
C CYS A 12 -0.22 -12.19 4.12
N VAL A 13 0.18 -13.26 3.44
CA VAL A 13 -0.72 -14.19 2.72
C VAL A 13 -0.38 -15.58 3.19
N ASP A 14 -1.37 -16.32 3.70
CA ASP A 14 -1.20 -17.69 4.23
C ASP A 14 0.00 -17.80 5.20
N ASP A 15 0.04 -16.90 6.19
CA ASP A 15 1.08 -16.76 7.22
C ASP A 15 2.49 -16.38 6.72
N GLN A 16 2.66 -16.11 5.42
CA GLN A 16 3.90 -15.58 4.87
C GLN A 16 3.82 -14.08 4.69
N CYS A 17 4.58 -13.35 5.51
CA CYS A 17 4.64 -11.89 5.46
C CYS A 17 5.82 -11.40 4.62
N ASP A 18 5.55 -10.44 3.75
CA ASP A 18 6.54 -9.68 3.01
C ASP A 18 6.33 -8.19 3.28
N VAL A 19 7.45 -7.46 3.37
CA VAL A 19 7.47 -6.00 3.51
C VAL A 19 7.84 -5.39 2.17
N TYR A 20 7.11 -4.34 1.81
CA TYR A 20 7.13 -3.64 0.54
C TYR A 20 7.32 -2.14 0.82
N THR A 21 8.32 -1.52 0.22
CA THR A 21 8.61 -0.09 0.44
C THR A 21 8.81 0.64 -0.88
N GLY A 22 8.35 1.89 -0.98
CA GLY A 22 8.54 2.70 -2.18
C GLY A 22 8.27 4.19 -1.96
N GLU A 23 8.89 5.02 -2.78
CA GLU A 23 8.60 6.45 -2.86
C GLU A 23 7.47 6.69 -3.87
N VAL A 24 6.58 7.61 -3.53
CA VAL A 24 5.44 8.02 -4.34
C VAL A 24 5.54 9.50 -4.61
N SER A 25 5.59 9.84 -5.90
CA SER A 25 5.29 11.19 -6.38
C SER A 25 3.86 11.21 -6.89
N PHE A 26 3.09 12.19 -6.43
CA PHE A 26 1.75 12.40 -6.94
C PHE A 26 1.79 13.25 -8.20
N ASN A 27 1.01 12.86 -9.20
CA ASN A 27 0.75 13.71 -10.36
C ASN A 27 -0.22 14.85 -9.98
N ASP A 28 -0.49 15.76 -10.92
CA ASP A 28 -1.41 16.90 -10.71
C ASP A 28 -2.85 16.47 -10.35
N VAL A 29 -3.17 15.18 -10.47
CA VAL A 29 -4.48 14.57 -10.16
C VAL A 29 -4.43 13.74 -8.88
N MET A 30 -3.33 13.80 -8.13
CA MET A 30 -3.12 13.08 -6.86
C MET A 30 -3.30 11.55 -6.93
N LEU A 31 -3.00 10.96 -8.09
CA LEU A 31 -2.97 9.51 -8.30
C LEU A 31 -1.52 9.01 -8.30
N GLY A 32 -1.17 8.13 -7.38
CA GLY A 32 0.11 7.43 -7.31
C GLY A 32 -0.03 5.98 -7.77
N LYS A 33 0.85 5.51 -8.66
CA LYS A 33 0.98 4.09 -9.03
C LYS A 33 2.40 3.63 -8.72
N PHE A 34 2.53 2.51 -8.02
CA PHE A 34 3.81 2.09 -7.48
C PHE A 34 3.96 0.58 -7.58
N SER A 35 5.14 0.15 -8.06
CA SER A 35 5.60 -1.24 -8.01
C SER A 35 6.54 -1.34 -6.82
N LEU A 36 6.19 -2.20 -5.87
CA LEU A 36 6.96 -2.51 -4.69
C LEU A 36 7.56 -3.89 -4.86
N ASN A 37 8.80 -4.05 -4.44
CA ASN A 37 9.46 -5.34 -4.41
C ASN A 37 9.52 -5.82 -2.97
N SER A 38 9.11 -7.06 -2.75
CA SER A 38 9.36 -7.74 -1.48
C SER A 38 10.82 -8.18 -1.37
N CYS A 39 11.28 -8.41 -0.15
CA CYS A 39 12.57 -9.06 0.10
C CYS A 39 12.67 -10.48 -0.50
N SER A 40 11.53 -11.13 -0.78
CA SER A 40 11.46 -12.43 -1.45
C SER A 40 11.41 -12.34 -2.99
N GLY A 41 11.49 -11.14 -3.57
CA GLY A 41 11.51 -10.93 -5.02
C GLY A 41 10.13 -10.91 -5.71
N LYS A 42 9.04 -10.91 -4.93
CA LYS A 42 7.67 -10.71 -5.44
C LYS A 42 7.41 -9.23 -5.70
N GLU A 43 6.65 -8.95 -6.75
CA GLU A 43 6.18 -7.60 -7.06
C GLU A 43 4.77 -7.37 -6.49
N ALA A 44 4.54 -6.17 -5.99
CA ALA A 44 3.23 -5.68 -5.60
C ALA A 44 3.00 -4.34 -6.28
N MET A 45 1.92 -4.22 -7.02
CA MET A 45 1.46 -2.95 -7.54
C MET A 45 0.42 -2.36 -6.61
N ILE A 46 0.63 -1.13 -6.18
CA ILE A 46 -0.38 -0.41 -5.42
C ILE A 46 -0.70 0.90 -6.16
N ASN A 47 -1.98 1.25 -6.20
CA ASN A 47 -2.45 2.53 -6.72
C ASN A 47 -3.17 3.26 -5.58
N LEU A 48 -2.70 4.45 -5.23
CA LEU A 48 -3.27 5.31 -4.19
C LEU A 48 -3.88 6.53 -4.87
N ASP A 49 -5.16 6.75 -4.60
CA ASP A 49 -5.85 8.01 -4.86
C ASP A 49 -5.89 8.80 -3.57
N VAL A 50 -5.17 9.92 -3.48
CA VAL A 50 -5.10 10.73 -2.25
C VAL A 50 -6.37 11.56 -2.05
N ILE A 51 -7.12 11.86 -3.11
CA ILE A 51 -8.36 12.65 -3.00
C ILE A 51 -9.42 11.82 -2.29
N THR A 52 -9.54 10.56 -2.67
CA THR A 52 -10.50 9.63 -2.07
C THR A 52 -9.91 8.77 -0.96
N PHE A 53 -8.58 8.82 -0.78
CA PHE A 53 -7.79 7.90 0.03
C PHE A 53 -8.03 6.42 -0.32
N ASP A 54 -8.45 6.13 -1.56
CA ASP A 54 -8.67 4.76 -2.01
C ASP A 54 -7.34 4.11 -2.42
N ILE A 55 -7.04 2.93 -1.87
CA ILE A 55 -5.87 2.14 -2.24
C ILE A 55 -6.29 0.86 -2.95
N ASN A 56 -5.83 0.69 -4.18
CA ASN A 56 -5.95 -0.56 -4.94
C ASN A 56 -4.60 -1.30 -4.91
N ILE A 57 -4.54 -2.38 -4.16
CA ILE A 57 -3.37 -3.25 -4.03
C ILE A 57 -3.55 -4.46 -4.95
N ALA A 58 -2.55 -4.76 -5.76
CA ALA A 58 -2.44 -5.91 -6.63
C ALA A 58 -1.11 -6.62 -6.36
N ILE A 59 -1.14 -7.77 -5.69
CA ILE A 59 0.07 -8.51 -5.32
C ILE A 59 0.14 -9.78 -6.13
N ASP A 60 1.29 -10.08 -6.74
CA ASP A 60 1.50 -11.36 -7.36
C ASP A 60 1.62 -12.45 -6.28
N GLY A 61 0.52 -13.19 -6.11
CA GLY A 61 0.42 -14.28 -5.16
C GLY A 61 1.20 -15.51 -5.62
N GLN A 62 1.45 -16.42 -4.67
CA GLN A 62 2.01 -17.73 -4.99
C GLN A 62 1.08 -18.44 -5.98
N ASN A 63 1.67 -18.98 -7.06
CA ASN A 63 0.99 -19.66 -8.18
C ASN A 63 0.47 -18.74 -9.31
N GLY A 64 1.00 -17.52 -9.45
CA GLY A 64 0.66 -16.63 -10.57
C GLY A 64 -0.75 -16.03 -10.49
N LYS A 65 -1.37 -16.08 -9.32
CA LYS A 65 -2.65 -15.42 -9.03
C LYS A 65 -2.38 -14.05 -8.43
N THR A 66 -2.76 -12.99 -9.13
CA THR A 66 -2.73 -11.64 -8.57
C THR A 66 -3.88 -11.45 -7.57
N ILE A 67 -3.56 -11.18 -6.31
CA ILE A 67 -4.52 -10.81 -5.27
C ILE A 67 -4.81 -9.32 -5.42
N LYS A 68 -6.09 -8.98 -5.63
CA LYS A 68 -6.54 -7.58 -5.68
C LYS A 68 -7.35 -7.22 -4.43
N ARG A 69 -7.01 -6.09 -3.81
CA ARG A 69 -7.73 -5.52 -2.66
C ARG A 69 -7.96 -4.03 -2.90
N ASN A 70 -9.14 -3.55 -2.52
CA ASN A 70 -9.49 -2.14 -2.54
C ASN A 70 -9.75 -1.73 -1.09
N LEU A 71 -8.92 -0.84 -0.57
CA LEU A 71 -9.05 -0.24 0.75
C LEU A 71 -9.61 1.16 0.58
N LYS A 72 -10.59 1.52 1.41
CA LYS A 72 -11.31 2.80 1.27
C LYS A 72 -10.74 3.86 2.19
N GLY A 73 -10.84 5.12 1.78
CA GLY A 73 -10.33 6.26 2.55
C GLY A 73 -10.79 6.36 4.00
N LEU A 74 -12.01 5.93 4.30
CA LEU A 74 -12.56 5.91 5.66
C LEU A 74 -11.87 4.91 6.60
N GLU A 75 -10.99 4.07 6.06
CA GLU A 75 -10.27 3.05 6.81
C GLU A 75 -8.90 3.53 7.30
N PHE A 76 -8.49 4.76 6.94
CA PHE A 76 -7.23 5.35 7.39
C PHE A 76 -7.37 6.03 8.75
N VAL A 77 -6.35 5.84 9.57
CA VAL A 77 -6.12 6.54 10.83
C VAL A 77 -4.97 7.50 10.62
N THR A 78 -5.20 8.78 10.85
CA THR A 78 -4.14 9.79 10.90
C THR A 78 -3.45 9.73 12.26
N LYS A 79 -2.12 9.69 12.26
CA LYS A 79 -1.29 9.72 13.47
C LYS A 79 -0.81 11.15 13.77
N ASP A 80 -0.26 11.34 14.97
CA ASP A 80 0.26 12.65 15.43
C ASP A 80 1.44 13.18 14.61
N ASP A 81 2.11 12.32 13.83
CA ASP A 81 3.20 12.65 12.91
C ASP A 81 2.71 12.94 11.47
N ASP A 82 1.42 13.23 11.31
CA ASP A 82 0.71 13.41 10.03
C ASP A 82 0.77 12.20 9.08
N SER A 83 1.30 11.06 9.54
CA SER A 83 1.27 9.83 8.75
C SER A 83 -0.13 9.22 8.71
N TRP A 84 -0.47 8.62 7.57
CA TRP A 84 -1.71 7.88 7.39
C TRP A 84 -1.44 6.39 7.51
N TYR A 85 -2.30 5.70 8.25
CA TYR A 85 -2.12 4.31 8.60
C TYR A 85 -3.39 3.50 8.39
N ILE A 86 -3.25 2.31 7.83
CA ILE A 86 -4.31 1.31 7.76
C ILE A 86 -3.75 -0.06 8.15
N ASN A 87 -4.53 -0.80 8.92
CA ASN A 87 -4.25 -2.20 9.27
C ASN A 87 -5.54 -3.00 9.17
N LYS A 88 -5.55 -3.97 8.28
CA LYS A 88 -6.72 -4.76 7.93
C LYS A 88 -6.37 -6.23 7.92
N ASP A 89 -7.21 -6.99 8.60
CA ASP A 89 -7.20 -8.43 8.63
C ASP A 89 -8.36 -8.95 7.77
N PHE A 90 -8.05 -9.80 6.81
CA PHE A 90 -8.99 -10.47 5.91
C PHE A 90 -9.00 -11.99 6.14
N GLY A 91 -8.78 -12.42 7.39
CA GLY A 91 -8.73 -13.82 7.80
C GLY A 91 -7.33 -14.40 7.61
N ASN A 92 -7.04 -14.90 6.41
CA ASN A 92 -5.72 -15.45 6.10
C ASN A 92 -4.74 -14.40 5.56
N ASP A 93 -5.27 -13.24 5.14
CA ASP A 93 -4.45 -12.16 4.61
C ASP A 93 -4.46 -10.98 5.58
N ARG A 94 -3.29 -10.38 5.84
CA ARG A 94 -3.18 -9.15 6.62
C ARG A 94 -2.44 -8.09 5.84
N PHE A 95 -3.00 -6.88 5.81
CA PHE A 95 -2.46 -5.73 5.11
C PHE A 95 -2.25 -4.59 6.09
N GLU A 96 -1.02 -4.11 6.17
CA GLU A 96 -0.67 -2.88 6.85
C GLU A 96 -0.09 -1.92 5.83
N VAL A 97 -0.60 -0.70 5.74
CA VAL A 97 -0.04 0.37 4.89
C VAL A 97 0.20 1.60 5.73
N ILE A 98 1.39 2.16 5.61
CA ILE A 98 1.81 3.42 6.24
C ILE A 98 2.21 4.37 5.10
N VAL A 99 1.62 5.55 5.08
CA VAL A 99 1.97 6.64 4.15
C VAL A 99 2.52 7.78 4.98
N LYS A 100 3.73 8.24 4.65
CA LYS A 100 4.42 9.36 5.31
C LYS A 100 4.71 10.44 4.29
N GLN A 101 4.55 11.70 4.67
CA GLN A 101 5.09 12.80 3.88
C GLN A 101 6.61 12.87 4.11
N SER A 102 7.38 13.02 3.03
CA SER A 102 8.84 13.12 3.07
C SER A 102 9.35 14.56 3.17
#